data_AF-A0A8B6DCD0-F1
#
_entry.id   AF-A0A8B6DCD0-F1
#
_cell.length_a   1.000
_cell.length_b   1.000
_cell.length_c   1.000
_cell.angle_alpha   90.00
_cell.angle_beta   90.00
_cell.angle_gamma   90.00
#
_symmetry.space_group_name_H-M   'P 1'
#
loop_
_entity.id
_entity.type
_entity.pdbx_description
1 polymer ?
#
loop_
_entity_poly.entity_id
_entity_poly.type
_entity_poly.pdbx_seq_one_letter_code
_entity_poly.pdbx_strand_id
1 'polypeptide(L)'
;MLVIQNKVKKNHTVNSVEDWTDCFIAYAQVLIERYPGKASELFSYMSIIRGAAADHPVEKWYSYDQQFRLRVSRDHTEKWSSIDGFLWLRILTNNTQKQQQANVGYKC
;
A
#
# COMPACT_ATOMS: atom_id res chain seq x y z
N MET A 1 7.75 22.86 29.25
CA MET A 1 6.53 22.02 29.21
C MET A 1 6.19 21.82 27.73
N LEU A 2 6.46 20.65 27.15
CA LEU A 2 6.20 20.39 25.73
C LEU A 2 4.72 20.07 25.55
N VAL A 3 4.02 20.90 24.78
CA VAL A 3 2.62 20.70 24.41
C VAL A 3 2.56 19.58 23.37
N ILE A 4 2.11 18.40 23.78
CA ILE A 4 1.74 17.33 22.83
C ILE A 4 0.45 17.78 22.15
N GLN A 5 0.58 18.33 20.95
CA GLN A 5 -0.56 18.64 20.10
C GLN A 5 -1.25 17.33 19.72
N ASN A 6 -2.34 17.01 20.41
CA ASN A 6 -3.17 15.85 20.12
C ASN A 6 -3.97 16.16 18.83
N LYS A 7 -3.30 16.03 17.67
CA LYS A 7 -3.99 16.18 16.38
C LYS A 7 -5.01 15.05 16.30
N VAL A 8 -6.29 15.41 16.27
CA VAL A 8 -7.38 14.52 15.83
C VAL A 8 -6.89 13.82 14.56
N LYS A 9 -6.80 12.48 14.61
CA LYS A 9 -6.45 11.66 13.44
C LYS A 9 -7.54 11.89 12.40
N LYS A 10 -7.32 12.82 11.48
CA LYS A 10 -8.13 12.90 10.26
C LYS A 10 -7.92 11.57 9.56
N ASN A 11 -9.00 10.84 9.27
CA ASN A 11 -8.93 9.64 8.44
C ASN A 11 -8.33 10.09 7.11
N HIS A 12 -7.06 9.80 6.87
CA HIS A 12 -6.40 10.18 5.63
C HIS A 12 -6.99 9.28 4.55
N THR A 13 -7.74 9.90 3.63
CA THR A 13 -8.28 9.18 2.50
C THR A 13 -7.25 9.18 1.40
N VAL A 14 -6.86 7.99 0.95
CA VAL A 14 -6.03 7.79 -0.24
C VAL A 14 -6.95 8.01 -1.43
N ASN A 15 -6.78 9.12 -2.16
CA ASN A 15 -7.51 9.33 -3.43
C ASN A 15 -6.56 9.29 -4.62
N SER A 16 -5.25 9.35 -4.35
CA SER A 16 -4.18 9.39 -5.33
C SER A 16 -3.03 8.47 -4.91
N VAL A 17 -2.13 8.17 -5.85
CA VAL A 17 -0.92 7.41 -5.53
C VAL A 17 0.05 8.23 -4.68
N GLU A 18 -0.01 9.55 -4.75
CA GLU A 18 0.71 10.49 -3.90
C GLU A 18 0.28 10.36 -2.44
N ASP A 19 -1.03 10.41 -2.16
CA ASP A 19 -1.57 10.20 -0.80
C ASP A 19 -1.14 8.85 -0.23
N TRP A 20 -1.20 7.79 -1.05
CA TRP A 20 -0.72 6.47 -0.68
C TRP A 20 0.78 6.46 -0.38
N THR A 21 1.58 7.17 -1.19
CA THR A 21 3.04 7.23 -1.03
C THR A 21 3.43 7.88 0.29
N ASP A 22 2.78 9.00 0.65
CA ASP A 22 3.03 9.69 1.93
C ASP A 22 2.71 8.77 3.13
N CYS A 23 1.58 8.07 3.07
CA CYS A 23 1.21 7.09 4.09
C CYS A 23 2.15 5.89 4.13
N PHE A 24 2.58 5.39 2.97
CA PHE A 24 3.51 4.26 2.88
C PHE A 24 4.89 4.62 3.41
N ILE A 25 5.38 5.84 3.19
CA ILE A 25 6.65 6.31 3.75
C ILE A 25 6.59 6.32 5.28
N ALA A 26 5.52 6.84 5.88
CA ALA A 26 5.35 6.81 7.33
C ALA A 26 5.33 5.38 7.89
N TYR A 27 4.66 4.45 7.18
CA TYR A 27 4.67 3.03 7.51
C TYR A 27 6.07 2.40 7.38
N ALA A 28 6.78 2.68 6.29
CA ALA A 28 8.11 2.16 6.02
C ALA A 28 9.13 2.64 7.05
N GLN A 29 9.04 3.89 7.51
CA GLN A 29 9.92 4.42 8.57
C GLN A 29 9.85 3.56 9.83
N VAL A 30 8.65 3.26 10.32
CA VAL A 30 8.45 2.42 11.52
C VAL A 30 9.00 1.00 11.31
N LEU A 31 8.80 0.43 10.12
CA LEU A 31 9.35 -0.90 9.81
C LEU A 31 10.87 -0.91 9.74
N ILE A 32 11.48 0.11 9.13
CA ILE A 32 12.93 0.22 8.94
C ILE A 32 13.63 0.43 10.29
N GLU A 33 13.03 1.18 11.21
CA GLU A 33 13.55 1.31 12.58
C GLU A 33 13.72 -0.05 13.28
N ARG A 34 12.81 -0.99 13.03
CA ARG A 34 12.86 -2.33 13.61
C ARG A 34 13.66 -3.32 12.75
N TYR A 35 13.60 -3.19 11.44
CA TYR A 35 14.16 -4.12 10.46
C TYR A 35 14.90 -3.35 9.36
N PRO A 36 16.08 -2.79 9.64
CA PRO A 36 16.80 -1.92 8.69
C PRO A 36 17.16 -2.63 7.38
N GLY A 37 17.39 -3.95 7.43
CA GLY A 37 17.65 -4.76 6.24
C GLY A 37 16.49 -4.83 5.24
N LYS A 38 15.28 -4.41 5.63
CA LYS A 38 14.10 -4.38 4.74
C LYS A 38 13.93 -3.08 3.97
N ALA A 39 14.75 -2.06 4.24
CA ALA A 39 14.61 -0.74 3.61
C ALA A 39 14.60 -0.82 2.07
N SER A 40 15.58 -1.49 1.47
CA SER A 40 15.64 -1.64 0.01
C SER A 40 14.42 -2.37 -0.54
N GLU A 41 13.92 -3.40 0.14
CA GLU A 41 12.76 -4.16 -0.36
C GLU A 41 11.47 -3.33 -0.28
N LEU A 42 11.31 -2.52 0.77
CA LEU A 42 10.17 -1.61 0.93
C LEU A 42 10.16 -0.51 -0.15
N PHE A 43 11.31 0.05 -0.51
CA PHE A 43 11.40 1.01 -1.61
C PHE A 43 11.17 0.37 -2.98
N SER A 44 11.63 -0.86 -3.19
CA SER A 44 11.28 -1.62 -4.40
C SER A 44 9.77 -1.85 -4.50
N TYR A 45 9.11 -2.20 -3.39
CA TYR A 45 7.66 -2.34 -3.34
C TYR A 45 6.93 -1.03 -3.67
N MET A 46 7.39 0.09 -3.10
CA MET A 46 6.86 1.41 -3.42
C MET A 46 6.94 1.70 -4.92
N SER A 47 8.06 1.36 -5.57
CA SER A 47 8.22 1.50 -7.02
C SER A 47 7.26 0.61 -7.81
N ILE A 48 7.00 -0.62 -7.35
CA ILE A 48 6.05 -1.55 -7.98
C ILE A 48 4.63 -0.96 -7.97
N ILE A 49 4.17 -0.48 -6.81
CA ILE A 49 2.82 0.09 -6.68
C ILE A 49 2.68 1.39 -7.48
N ARG A 50 3.69 2.27 -7.43
CA ARG A 50 3.68 3.50 -8.22
C ARG A 50 3.70 3.22 -9.73
N GLY A 51 4.39 2.18 -10.17
CA GLY A 51 4.32 1.70 -11.55
C GLY A 51 2.93 1.20 -11.91
N ALA A 52 2.32 0.36 -11.08
CA ALA A 52 0.94 -0.11 -11.28
C ALA A 52 -0.08 1.03 -11.34
N ALA A 53 0.13 2.10 -10.57
CA ALA A 53 -0.74 3.27 -10.55
C ALA A 53 -0.64 4.12 -11.83
N ALA A 54 0.46 4.05 -12.57
CA ALA A 54 0.57 4.71 -13.87
C ALA A 54 -0.28 4.01 -14.93
N ASP A 55 -0.43 2.69 -14.85
CA ASP A 55 -1.07 1.86 -15.87
C ASP A 55 -2.51 1.44 -15.51
N HIS A 56 -2.91 1.58 -14.24
CA HIS A 56 -4.17 1.05 -13.73
C HIS A 56 -4.95 2.02 -12.82
N PRO A 57 -6.29 1.93 -12.79
CA PRO A 57 -7.13 2.69 -11.87
C PRO A 57 -6.80 2.42 -10.38
N VAL A 58 -7.08 3.42 -9.53
CA VAL A 58 -6.84 3.40 -8.07
C VAL A 58 -7.39 2.14 -7.42
N GLU A 59 -8.59 1.72 -7.80
CA GLU A 59 -9.29 0.54 -7.30
C GLU A 59 -8.42 -0.73 -7.40
N LYS A 60 -7.70 -0.90 -8.52
CA LYS A 60 -7.00 -2.13 -8.87
C LYS A 60 -5.69 -2.25 -8.10
N TRP A 61 -4.80 -1.27 -8.23
CA TRP A 61 -3.50 -1.34 -7.56
C TRP A 61 -3.62 -1.20 -6.04
N TYR A 62 -4.62 -0.46 -5.56
CA TYR A 62 -4.88 -0.36 -4.12
C TYR A 62 -5.39 -1.69 -3.54
N SER A 63 -6.28 -2.39 -4.26
CA SER A 63 -6.71 -3.74 -3.84
C SER A 63 -5.56 -4.75 -3.83
N TYR A 64 -4.63 -4.64 -4.79
CA TYR A 64 -3.39 -5.41 -4.79
C TYR A 64 -2.55 -5.12 -3.54
N ASP A 65 -2.32 -3.83 -3.24
CA ASP A 65 -1.56 -3.40 -2.06
C ASP A 65 -2.13 -3.96 -0.76
N GLN A 66 -3.45 -3.84 -0.56
CA GLN A 66 -4.12 -4.37 0.64
C GLN A 66 -3.92 -5.88 0.80
N GLN A 67 -4.12 -6.65 -0.29
CA GLN A 67 -3.99 -8.10 -0.24
C GLN A 67 -2.54 -8.55 -0.03
N PHE A 68 -1.58 -7.85 -0.63
CA PHE A 68 -0.16 -8.11 -0.44
C PHE A 68 0.25 -7.84 1.01
N ARG A 69 -0.08 -6.65 1.57
CA ARG A 69 0.26 -6.31 2.95
C ARG A 69 -0.41 -7.23 3.97
N LEU A 70 -1.65 -7.66 3.73
CA LEU A 70 -2.31 -8.69 4.56
C LEU A 70 -1.57 -10.02 4.52
N ARG A 71 -1.07 -10.45 3.36
CA ARG A 71 -0.26 -11.67 3.26
C ARG A 71 1.04 -11.53 4.04
N VAL A 72 1.77 -10.43 3.85
CA VAL A 72 3.04 -10.19 4.54
C VAL A 72 2.85 -10.08 6.05
N SER A 73 1.72 -9.57 6.53
CA SER A 73 1.43 -9.55 7.98
C SER A 73 1.25 -10.95 8.60
N ARG A 74 0.95 -11.97 7.77
CA ARG A 74 0.82 -13.36 8.19
C ARG A 74 2.12 -14.13 8.03
N ASP A 75 2.89 -13.79 7.01
CA ASP A 75 4.18 -14.40 6.71
C ASP A 75 5.26 -13.33 6.52
N HIS A 76 6.12 -13.18 7.52
CA HIS A 76 7.20 -12.19 7.53
C HIS A 76 8.41 -12.59 6.68
N THR A 77 8.41 -13.80 6.08
CA THR A 77 9.50 -14.26 5.20
C THR A 77 9.34 -13.77 3.76
N GLU A 78 8.16 -13.22 3.43
CA GLU A 78 7.85 -12.69 2.12
C GLU A 78 8.79 -11.53 1.73
N LYS A 79 9.14 -11.50 0.44
CA LYS A 79 10.03 -10.48 -0.13
C LYS A 79 9.20 -9.34 -0.71
N TRP A 80 9.37 -8.15 -0.16
CA TRP A 80 8.70 -6.94 -0.67
C TRP A 80 9.19 -6.52 -2.06
N SER A 81 10.39 -6.96 -2.43
CA SER A 81 11.03 -6.60 -3.70
C SER A 81 10.51 -7.35 -4.94
N SER A 82 9.55 -8.26 -4.78
CA SER A 82 9.02 -9.07 -5.89
C SER A 82 7.52 -8.90 -6.03
N ILE A 83 7.07 -8.89 -7.29
CA ILE A 83 5.64 -8.96 -7.61
C ILE A 83 5.14 -10.37 -7.28
N ASP A 84 4.08 -10.47 -6.47
CA ASP A 84 3.26 -11.69 -6.42
C ASP A 84 2.52 -11.84 -7.76
N GLY A 85 3.06 -12.65 -8.67
CA GLY A 85 2.56 -12.79 -10.03
C GLY A 85 1.13 -13.33 -10.11
N PHE A 86 0.73 -14.23 -9.20
CA PHE A 86 -0.64 -14.74 -9.17
C PHE A 86 -1.61 -13.64 -8.72
N LEU A 87 -1.27 -12.92 -7.66
CA LEU A 87 -2.08 -11.80 -7.16
C LEU A 87 -2.15 -10.66 -8.19
N TRP A 88 -1.04 -10.37 -8.85
CA TRP A 88 -0.91 -9.35 -9.88
C TRP A 88 -1.84 -9.63 -11.06
N LEU A 89 -1.75 -10.83 -11.64
CA LEU A 89 -2.66 -11.25 -12.71
C LEU A 89 -4.11 -11.24 -12.21
N ARG A 90 -4.37 -11.79 -11.03
CA ARG A 90 -5.74 -11.92 -10.50
C ARG A 90 -6.44 -10.58 -10.28
N ILE A 91 -5.72 -9.52 -9.94
CA ILE A 91 -6.34 -8.21 -9.59
C ILE A 91 -6.21 -7.21 -10.74
N LEU A 92 -5.02 -7.11 -11.34
CA LEU A 92 -4.76 -6.09 -12.36
C LEU A 92 -5.28 -6.53 -13.74
N THR A 93 -5.15 -7.82 -14.08
CA THR A 93 -5.50 -8.32 -15.42
C THR A 93 -6.91 -8.93 -15.52
N ASN A 94 -7.51 -9.38 -14.41
CA ASN A 94 -8.89 -9.85 -14.47
C ASN A 94 -9.88 -8.69 -14.66
N ASN A 95 -10.69 -8.79 -15.70
CA ASN A 95 -11.83 -7.91 -15.98
C ASN A 95 -13.11 -8.40 -15.30
N THR A 96 -13.03 -8.94 -14.07
CA THR A 96 -14.24 -9.34 -13.33
C THR A 96 -15.03 -8.11 -12.92
N GLN A 97 -16.01 -7.75 -13.77
CA GLN A 97 -17.10 -6.84 -13.46
C GLN A 97 -17.89 -7.43 -12.29
N LYS A 98 -17.61 -6.93 -11.08
CA LYS A 98 -18.54 -6.66 -9.96
C LYS A 98 -17.73 -6.61 -8.66
N GLN A 99 -17.58 -5.41 -8.12
CA GLN A 99 -17.64 -5.14 -6.68
C GLN A 99 -17.98 -3.66 -6.49
N GLN A 100 -18.88 -3.42 -5.54
CA GLN A 100 -19.80 -2.29 -5.48
C GLN A 100 -19.13 -0.90 -5.45
N GLN A 101 -19.68 -0.01 -6.27
CA GLN A 101 -19.61 1.43 -6.08
C GLN A 101 -20.25 1.80 -4.73
N ALA A 102 -19.44 2.31 -3.83
CA ALA A 102 -19.86 3.25 -2.81
C ALA A 102 -18.82 4.37 -2.82
N ASN A 103 -19.13 5.54 -2.26
CA ASN A 103 -18.13 6.58 -1.98
C ASN A 103 -17.04 5.99 -1.06
N VAL A 104 -16.01 5.34 -1.61
CA VAL A 104 -14.95 4.70 -0.84
C VAL A 104 -13.76 5.64 -0.86
N GLY A 105 -13.66 6.48 0.17
CA GLY A 105 -12.37 7.03 0.55
C GLY A 105 -11.50 5.87 1.03
N TYR A 106 -10.50 5.49 0.24
CA TYR A 106 -9.54 4.45 0.63
C TYR A 106 -8.77 4.93 1.86
N LYS A 107 -8.43 4.05 2.80
CA LYS A 107 -7.82 4.47 4.06
C LYS A 107 -6.33 4.20 4.05
N CYS A 108 -5.56 5.16 4.53
CA CYS A 108 -4.35 4.82 5.25
C CYS A 108 -4.74 4.17 6.60
#